data_AF-A0A9E8SJL6-F1
#
_entry.id   AF-A0A9E8SJL6-F1
#
_cell.length_a   1.000
_cell.length_b   1.000
_cell.length_c   1.000
_cell.angle_alpha   90.00
_cell.angle_beta   90.00
_cell.angle_gamma   90.00
#
_symmetry.space_group_name_H-M   'P 1'
#
loop_
_entity.id
_entity.type
_entity.pdbx_description
1 polymer ?
#
loop_
_entity_poly.entity_id
_entity_poly.type
_entity_poly.pdbx_seq_one_letter_code
_entity_poly.pdbx_strand_id
1 'polypeptide(L)'
;MLFDVAGNDKYLRFLPWIFTISFILITFLPRSLDETMFMDGVTYAAIARNMSVGIGSFWKPYFADSFWLPYDNGTFFSGHPPLQFGIQSILFRIMGDTIAVENIYDLLILVCHIVLIAKIWQKLFDGQHVLQRYAWLPVLCWYGMVTVWYSIPNNFLDSTMGVFCLLSCYFQLIFLKKSIISKKHYIWPLLAGFGIFLAFLTKGPVGLYPLAFTMLYSFLDEDISFQKALKSTGVMLGTAIVAGGLILTYQPAFEFLNTYFQGQVVQALLQKREKTGVGWQAHFLLIPDLLSNIYPHLLALIGLNILAFLLKLKRSISPIVLNVSQFAFLVAFSGIAPMLVSVKQYPHYLLPALPFVALFFATLFVEKTDALAKLAPKLSVLFFAVAIVGCWGITLKKVTSIQPDVMAENAKDVKKYAARASTIGVCHDLYQNADIHSYFQRYHLLSLTDIAIGPDTSRYILANADCLPQFDAKKDSIITLHGNFYLVIRNAQTARY
;
A
#
# COMPACT_ATOMS: atom_id res chain seq x y z
N MET A 1 38.03 21.89 -5.71
CA MET A 1 37.32 21.05 -4.72
C MET A 1 36.30 20.09 -5.35
N LEU A 2 35.26 20.54 -6.05
CA LEU A 2 34.28 19.63 -6.72
C LEU A 2 34.93 18.69 -7.77
N PHE A 3 36.03 19.10 -8.39
CA PHE A 3 36.72 18.31 -9.42
C PHE A 3 37.64 17.20 -8.90
N ASP A 4 38.12 17.26 -7.65
CA ASP A 4 38.89 16.18 -6.99
C ASP A 4 37.99 15.08 -6.41
N VAL A 5 36.74 15.43 -6.09
CA VAL A 5 35.71 14.52 -5.57
C VAL A 5 35.30 13.48 -6.63
N ALA A 6 35.35 13.84 -7.91
CA ALA A 6 34.72 13.09 -8.99
C ALA A 6 35.52 11.86 -9.50
N GLY A 7 36.71 11.60 -8.96
CA GLY A 7 37.51 10.40 -9.25
C GLY A 7 37.32 9.24 -8.26
N ASN A 8 36.50 9.42 -7.22
CA ASN A 8 36.36 8.45 -6.15
C ASN A 8 35.10 7.59 -6.33
N ASP A 9 35.30 6.30 -6.63
CA ASP A 9 34.25 5.26 -6.77
C ASP A 9 33.25 5.23 -5.60
N LYS A 10 33.65 5.76 -4.44
CA LYS A 10 32.78 5.91 -3.27
C LYS A 10 31.53 6.75 -3.59
N TYR A 11 31.62 7.83 -4.37
CA TYR A 11 30.46 8.68 -4.67
C TYR A 11 29.44 8.01 -5.57
N LEU A 12 29.90 7.25 -6.57
CA LEU A 12 29.03 6.46 -7.45
C LEU A 12 28.29 5.33 -6.72
N ARG A 13 28.71 5.00 -5.49
CA ARG A 13 27.99 4.06 -4.61
C ARG A 13 26.88 4.74 -3.80
N PHE A 14 27.11 5.95 -3.28
CA PHE A 14 26.20 6.60 -2.33
C PHE A 14 25.22 7.58 -2.98
N LEU A 15 25.66 8.35 -3.98
CA LEU A 15 24.81 9.35 -4.63
C LEU A 15 23.54 8.77 -5.26
N PRO A 16 23.56 7.60 -5.92
CA PRO A 16 22.34 7.02 -6.45
C PRO A 16 21.32 6.67 -5.35
N TRP A 17 21.79 6.20 -4.18
CA TRP A 17 20.91 5.97 -3.03
C TRP A 17 20.32 7.28 -2.50
N ILE A 18 21.13 8.33 -2.35
CA ILE A 18 20.64 9.64 -1.91
C ILE A 18 19.61 10.18 -2.92
N PHE A 19 19.86 10.02 -4.22
CA PHE A 19 18.90 10.36 -5.26
C PHE A 19 17.60 9.55 -5.13
N THR A 20 17.66 8.23 -5.00
CA THR A 20 16.47 7.39 -4.82
C THR A 20 15.65 7.82 -3.60
N ILE A 21 16.29 8.07 -2.45
CA ILE A 21 15.58 8.55 -1.25
C ILE A 21 15.01 9.96 -1.48
N SER A 22 15.76 10.86 -2.11
CA SER A 22 15.27 12.20 -2.43
C SER A 22 14.07 12.16 -3.38
N PHE A 23 14.08 11.23 -4.36
CA PHE A 23 12.97 11.00 -5.28
C PHE A 23 11.73 10.47 -4.54
N ILE A 24 11.90 9.54 -3.60
CA ILE A 24 10.81 9.02 -2.77
C ILE A 24 10.13 10.14 -1.97
N LEU A 25 10.95 11.04 -1.40
CA LEU A 25 10.46 12.15 -0.57
C LEU A 25 9.66 13.20 -1.35
N ILE A 26 9.74 13.24 -2.69
CA ILE A 26 8.92 14.14 -3.53
C ILE A 26 7.42 13.96 -3.24
N THR A 27 6.97 12.74 -2.93
CA THR A 27 5.56 12.50 -2.57
C THR A 27 5.36 12.07 -1.15
N PHE A 28 6.26 11.25 -0.60
CA PHE A 28 6.05 10.72 0.74
C PHE A 28 6.00 11.84 1.79
N LEU A 29 6.90 12.83 1.69
CA LEU A 29 6.98 13.90 2.68
C LEU A 29 5.78 14.87 2.62
N PRO A 30 5.39 15.44 1.46
CA PRO A 30 4.18 16.26 1.38
C PRO A 30 2.93 15.53 1.87
N ARG A 31 2.77 14.25 1.52
CA ARG A 31 1.65 13.43 1.99
C ARG A 31 1.65 13.17 3.49
N SER A 32 2.83 13.02 4.08
CA SER A 32 2.96 12.85 5.54
C SER A 32 2.68 14.15 6.31
N LEU A 33 2.55 15.29 5.63
CA LEU A 33 2.28 16.59 6.24
C LEU A 33 0.89 17.13 5.89
N ASP A 34 0.30 16.66 4.80
CA ASP A 34 -1.08 16.97 4.45
C ASP A 34 -2.04 16.12 5.30
N GLU A 35 -3.31 16.54 5.31
CA GLU A 35 -4.35 15.85 6.07
C GLU A 35 -5.14 14.88 5.19
N THR A 36 -4.74 14.77 3.92
CA THR A 36 -5.46 14.02 2.92
C THR A 36 -4.98 12.58 2.93
N MET A 37 -5.93 11.67 3.09
CA MET A 37 -5.69 10.25 2.92
C MET A 37 -6.92 9.67 2.24
N PHE A 38 -6.70 8.72 1.35
CA PHE A 38 -7.80 8.02 0.69
C PHE A 38 -8.70 7.37 1.74
N MET A 39 -10.01 7.45 1.51
CA MET A 39 -11.07 6.96 2.39
C MET A 39 -10.79 5.61 3.07
N ASP A 40 -10.32 4.61 2.30
CA ASP A 40 -9.99 3.29 2.86
C ASP A 40 -8.89 3.38 3.91
N GLY A 41 -7.81 4.11 3.63
CA GLY A 41 -6.71 4.33 4.56
C GLY A 41 -7.15 4.99 5.86
N VAL A 42 -8.01 6.01 5.75
CA VAL A 42 -8.60 6.70 6.91
C VAL A 42 -9.50 5.76 7.70
N THR A 43 -10.31 4.96 7.02
CA THR A 43 -11.20 3.96 7.63
C THR A 43 -10.40 2.91 8.39
N TYR A 44 -9.31 2.42 7.80
CA TYR A 44 -8.43 1.43 8.43
C TYR A 44 -7.69 2.01 9.65
N ALA A 45 -7.21 3.25 9.54
CA ALA A 45 -6.60 3.96 10.66
C ALA A 45 -7.61 4.19 11.81
N ALA A 46 -8.85 4.57 11.48
CA ALA A 46 -9.95 4.71 12.42
C ALA A 46 -10.26 3.41 13.16
N ILE A 47 -10.36 2.28 12.45
CA ILE A 47 -10.56 0.95 13.05
C ILE A 47 -9.38 0.59 13.97
N ALA A 48 -8.15 0.82 13.53
CA ALA A 48 -6.95 0.58 14.32
C ALA A 48 -6.92 1.44 15.59
N ARG A 49 -7.29 2.72 15.49
CA ARG A 49 -7.41 3.65 16.62
C ARG A 49 -8.49 3.17 17.59
N ASN A 50 -9.67 2.82 17.11
CA ASN A 50 -10.77 2.31 17.95
C ASN A 50 -10.33 1.08 18.74
N MET A 51 -9.68 0.12 18.06
CA MET A 51 -9.12 -1.08 18.69
C MET A 51 -8.04 -0.75 19.73
N SER A 52 -7.29 0.34 19.54
CA SER A 52 -6.26 0.78 20.48
C SER A 52 -6.86 1.26 21.82
N VAL A 53 -8.03 1.90 21.77
CA VAL A 53 -8.75 2.45 22.94
C VAL A 53 -9.83 1.52 23.50
N GLY A 54 -9.87 0.26 23.03
CA GLY A 54 -10.79 -0.77 23.54
C GLY A 54 -12.17 -0.79 22.89
N ILE A 55 -12.37 -0.04 21.80
CA ILE A 55 -13.61 -0.09 21.01
C ILE A 55 -13.43 -1.13 19.90
N GLY A 56 -14.15 -2.25 20.03
CA GLY A 56 -13.97 -3.43 19.19
C GLY A 56 -12.75 -4.28 19.61
N SER A 57 -12.40 -5.25 18.77
CA SER A 57 -11.27 -6.15 19.01
C SER A 57 -10.64 -6.63 17.70
N PHE A 58 -9.51 -7.35 17.76
CA PHE A 58 -8.85 -7.89 16.57
C PHE A 58 -9.79 -8.73 15.69
N TRP A 59 -10.69 -9.52 16.29
CA TRP A 59 -11.65 -10.36 15.55
C TRP A 59 -13.06 -9.76 15.47
N LYS A 60 -13.25 -8.56 16.01
CA LYS A 60 -14.47 -7.75 15.83
C LYS A 60 -14.05 -6.30 15.61
N PRO A 61 -13.38 -5.99 14.48
CA PRO A 61 -12.90 -4.63 14.21
C PRO A 61 -14.11 -3.70 14.12
N TYR A 62 -14.03 -2.52 14.72
CA TYR A 62 -15.15 -1.60 14.79
C TYR A 62 -14.77 -0.25 14.19
N PHE A 63 -15.62 0.28 13.32
CA PHE A 63 -15.42 1.58 12.68
C PHE A 63 -16.29 2.68 13.33
N ALA A 64 -17.61 2.54 13.25
CA ALA A 64 -18.60 3.48 13.80
C ALA A 64 -19.95 2.77 14.03
N ASP A 65 -20.87 3.40 14.77
CA ASP A 65 -22.19 2.84 15.08
C ASP A 65 -23.09 2.76 13.85
N SER A 66 -22.87 3.70 12.95
CA SER A 66 -23.56 3.84 11.69
C SER A 66 -22.48 3.91 10.62
N PHE A 67 -22.18 2.74 10.06
CA PHE A 67 -21.22 2.61 8.98
C PHE A 67 -21.96 2.38 7.67
N TRP A 68 -21.58 3.15 6.66
CA TRP A 68 -22.09 3.02 5.31
C TRP A 68 -21.22 2.04 4.51
N LEU A 69 -21.64 0.79 4.44
CA LEU A 69 -21.29 -0.08 3.31
C LEU A 69 -22.60 -0.62 2.74
N PRO A 70 -22.92 -0.41 1.45
CA PRO A 70 -24.13 -0.93 0.83
C PRO A 70 -24.32 -2.45 0.98
N TYR A 71 -23.25 -3.15 1.32
CA TYR A 71 -23.13 -4.60 1.32
C TYR A 71 -22.63 -5.19 2.66
N ASP A 72 -22.39 -4.38 3.69
CA ASP A 72 -21.93 -4.85 5.00
C ASP A 72 -22.47 -3.96 6.12
N ASN A 73 -23.68 -4.29 6.59
CA ASN A 73 -24.35 -3.63 7.71
C ASN A 73 -24.16 -4.43 9.02
N GLY A 74 -23.05 -5.16 9.14
CA GLY A 74 -22.72 -5.93 10.35
C GLY A 74 -22.39 -5.04 11.55
N THR A 75 -22.39 -5.62 12.74
CA THR A 75 -21.99 -4.94 14.00
C THR A 75 -20.47 -4.74 14.12
N PHE A 76 -19.71 -5.27 13.17
CA PHE A 76 -18.26 -5.13 13.07
C PHE A 76 -17.85 -5.10 11.59
N PHE A 77 -16.72 -4.46 11.30
CA PHE A 77 -16.15 -4.37 9.97
C PHE A 77 -15.60 -5.74 9.54
N SER A 78 -16.21 -6.35 8.53
CA SER A 78 -15.80 -7.66 7.99
C SER A 78 -15.27 -7.58 6.56
N GLY A 79 -14.99 -6.37 6.08
CA GLY A 79 -14.56 -6.12 4.70
C GLY A 79 -13.18 -6.69 4.34
N HIS A 80 -12.29 -6.78 5.32
CA HIS A 80 -10.94 -7.31 5.13
C HIS A 80 -10.42 -8.01 6.39
N PRO A 81 -9.49 -8.97 6.26
CA PRO A 81 -8.80 -9.58 7.39
C PRO A 81 -8.07 -8.54 8.27
N PRO A 82 -7.96 -8.76 9.59
CA PRO A 82 -7.73 -7.67 10.53
C PRO A 82 -6.25 -7.37 10.84
N LEU A 83 -5.28 -8.04 10.18
CA LEU A 83 -3.89 -7.98 10.61
C LEU A 83 -3.30 -6.56 10.56
N GLN A 84 -3.51 -5.80 9.48
CA GLN A 84 -3.03 -4.42 9.40
C GLN A 84 -3.63 -3.55 10.51
N PHE A 85 -4.94 -3.66 10.76
CA PHE A 85 -5.60 -2.90 11.82
C PHE A 85 -5.00 -3.22 13.18
N GLY A 86 -4.74 -4.51 13.43
CA GLY A 86 -4.09 -4.97 14.65
C GLY A 86 -2.68 -4.41 14.82
N ILE A 87 -1.84 -4.47 13.78
CA ILE A 87 -0.47 -3.94 13.85
C ILE A 87 -0.49 -2.43 14.08
N GLN A 88 -1.31 -1.69 13.31
CA GLN A 88 -1.42 -0.24 13.46
C GLN A 88 -2.01 0.15 14.82
N SER A 89 -2.92 -0.65 15.39
CA SER A 89 -3.48 -0.41 16.73
C SER A 89 -2.40 -0.46 17.83
N ILE A 90 -1.36 -1.28 17.66
CA ILE A 90 -0.23 -1.34 18.60
C ILE A 90 0.51 0.00 18.61
N LEU A 91 0.74 0.61 17.44
CA LEU A 91 1.38 1.92 17.36
C LEU A 91 0.50 3.00 18.00
N PHE A 92 -0.81 2.98 17.79
CA PHE A 92 -1.73 3.89 18.47
C PHE A 92 -1.70 3.72 20.01
N ARG A 93 -1.58 2.47 20.51
CA ARG A 93 -1.43 2.23 21.96
C ARG A 93 -0.13 2.80 22.53
N ILE A 94 0.96 2.72 21.76
CA ILE A 94 2.29 3.18 22.20
C ILE A 94 2.43 4.70 22.10
N MET A 95 1.91 5.29 21.03
CA MET A 95 2.19 6.69 20.64
C MET A 95 0.99 7.64 20.84
N GLY A 96 -0.20 7.11 21.11
CA GLY A 96 -1.43 7.87 21.30
C GLY A 96 -2.22 8.11 20.01
N ASP A 97 -3.39 8.73 20.15
CA ASP A 97 -4.35 9.03 19.08
C ASP A 97 -3.93 10.30 18.31
N THR A 98 -3.01 10.16 17.35
CA THR A 98 -2.55 11.26 16.50
C THR A 98 -2.32 10.81 15.06
N ILE A 99 -2.45 11.73 14.10
CA ILE A 99 -2.18 11.47 12.67
C ILE A 99 -0.72 11.03 12.44
N ALA A 100 0.21 11.49 13.29
CA ALA A 100 1.60 11.09 13.19
C ALA A 100 1.77 9.56 13.28
N VAL A 101 0.89 8.85 13.99
CA VAL A 101 0.93 7.38 14.08
C VAL A 101 0.65 6.73 12.73
N GLU A 102 -0.30 7.27 11.96
CA GLU A 102 -0.62 6.81 10.61
C GLU A 102 0.58 6.99 9.68
N ASN A 103 1.20 8.16 9.71
CA ASN A 103 2.37 8.47 8.88
C ASN A 103 3.60 7.63 9.28
N ILE A 104 3.77 7.35 10.57
CA ILE A 104 4.85 6.47 11.06
C ILE A 104 4.60 5.03 10.62
N TYR A 105 3.35 4.56 10.66
CA TYR A 105 3.00 3.24 10.13
C TYR A 105 3.38 3.12 8.65
N ASP A 106 2.95 4.07 7.82
CA ASP A 106 3.26 4.09 6.39
C ASP A 106 4.77 4.20 6.11
N LEU A 107 5.50 4.96 6.94
CA LEU A 107 6.97 5.06 6.86
C LEU A 107 7.64 3.72 7.17
N LEU A 108 7.18 3.00 8.20
CA LEU A 108 7.70 1.68 8.53
C LEU A 108 7.44 0.69 7.40
N ILE A 109 6.24 0.72 6.80
CA ILE A 109 5.90 -0.10 5.63
C ILE A 109 6.80 0.26 4.43
N LEU A 110 7.01 1.54 4.15
CA LEU A 110 7.93 2.00 3.09
C LEU A 110 9.36 1.49 3.31
N VAL A 111 9.90 1.66 4.52
CA VAL A 111 11.25 1.20 4.87
C VAL A 111 11.37 -0.31 4.71
N CYS A 112 10.36 -1.07 5.15
CA CYS A 112 10.34 -2.52 4.97
C CYS A 112 10.42 -2.92 3.49
N HIS A 113 9.66 -2.26 2.60
CA HIS A 113 9.74 -2.52 1.16
C HIS A 113 11.13 -2.20 0.61
N ILE A 114 11.68 -1.01 0.90
CA ILE A 114 13.01 -0.60 0.43
C ILE A 114 14.06 -1.63 0.84
N VAL A 115 14.05 -2.04 2.11
CA VAL A 115 15.01 -3.03 2.64
C VAL A 115 14.81 -4.38 1.95
N LEU A 116 13.59 -4.89 1.86
CA LEU A 116 13.33 -6.22 1.29
C LEU A 116 13.63 -6.27 -0.21
N ILE A 117 13.25 -5.25 -0.99
CA ILE A 117 13.58 -5.14 -2.42
C ILE A 117 15.11 -5.15 -2.61
N ALA A 118 15.83 -4.33 -1.82
CA ALA A 118 17.28 -4.27 -1.88
C ALA A 118 17.94 -5.60 -1.50
N LYS A 119 17.41 -6.29 -0.47
CA LYS A 119 17.92 -7.60 -0.01
C LYS A 119 17.64 -8.71 -1.02
N ILE A 120 16.47 -8.71 -1.64
CA ILE A 120 16.13 -9.63 -2.72
C ILE A 120 17.06 -9.42 -3.91
N TRP A 121 17.26 -8.17 -4.36
CA TRP A 121 18.21 -7.84 -5.43
C TRP A 121 19.62 -8.35 -5.13
N GLN A 122 20.15 -8.01 -3.95
CA GLN A 122 21.48 -8.45 -3.53
C GLN A 122 21.61 -9.97 -3.51
N LYS A 123 20.55 -10.68 -3.10
CA LYS A 123 20.55 -12.14 -3.03
C LYS A 123 20.41 -12.81 -4.39
N LEU A 124 19.68 -12.22 -5.33
CA LEU A 124 19.58 -12.71 -6.70
C LEU A 124 20.94 -12.65 -7.40
N PHE A 125 21.69 -11.58 -7.16
CA PHE A 125 23.05 -11.36 -7.68
C PHE A 125 24.17 -11.77 -6.72
N ASP A 126 23.94 -12.80 -5.87
CA ASP A 126 24.98 -13.31 -4.98
C ASP A 126 26.24 -13.71 -5.76
N GLY A 127 27.42 -13.31 -5.28
CA GLY A 127 28.70 -13.47 -6.01
C GLY A 127 28.99 -12.42 -7.10
N GLN A 128 28.02 -11.59 -7.50
CA GLN A 128 28.20 -10.52 -8.50
C GLN A 128 28.27 -9.14 -7.84
N HIS A 129 29.38 -8.86 -7.15
CA HIS A 129 29.54 -7.65 -6.32
C HIS A 129 29.29 -6.32 -7.05
N VAL A 130 29.56 -6.24 -8.36
CA VAL A 130 29.27 -5.03 -9.15
C VAL A 130 27.76 -4.81 -9.24
N LEU A 131 26.99 -5.84 -9.63
CA LEU A 131 25.53 -5.75 -9.79
C LEU A 131 24.82 -5.55 -8.45
N GLN A 132 25.30 -6.17 -7.37
CA GLN A 132 24.74 -6.00 -6.02
C GLN A 132 24.74 -4.55 -5.53
N ARG A 133 25.70 -3.73 -5.99
CA ARG A 133 25.80 -2.30 -5.62
C ARG A 133 24.63 -1.47 -6.18
N TYR A 134 23.97 -1.95 -7.22
CA TYR A 134 22.83 -1.29 -7.86
C TYR A 134 21.48 -1.57 -7.19
N ALA A 135 21.47 -2.02 -5.92
CA ALA A 135 20.23 -2.27 -5.18
C ALA A 135 19.32 -1.02 -5.04
N TRP A 136 19.83 0.20 -5.27
CA TRP A 136 19.04 1.43 -5.35
C TRP A 136 18.12 1.48 -6.58
N LEU A 137 18.50 0.80 -7.66
CA LEU A 137 17.83 0.84 -8.96
C LEU A 137 16.46 0.13 -8.95
N PRO A 138 16.30 -1.10 -8.45
CA PRO A 138 14.96 -1.69 -8.31
C PRO A 138 14.09 -0.93 -7.30
N VAL A 139 14.66 -0.29 -6.27
CA VAL A 139 13.89 0.57 -5.36
C VAL A 139 13.40 1.83 -6.08
N LEU A 140 14.25 2.45 -6.90
CA LEU A 140 13.85 3.60 -7.73
C LEU A 140 12.77 3.21 -8.74
N CYS A 141 12.95 2.09 -9.45
CA CYS A 141 11.94 1.59 -10.38
C CYS A 141 10.61 1.31 -9.67
N TRP A 142 10.65 0.71 -8.47
CA TRP A 142 9.45 0.41 -7.71
C TRP A 142 8.72 1.70 -7.34
N TYR A 143 9.41 2.66 -6.73
CA TYR A 143 8.76 3.90 -6.31
C TYR A 143 8.39 4.83 -7.48
N GLY A 144 9.04 4.66 -8.65
CA GLY A 144 8.69 5.37 -9.89
C GLY A 144 7.36 4.96 -10.51
N MET A 145 6.69 3.94 -9.97
CA MET A 145 5.37 3.48 -10.42
C MET A 145 4.25 4.28 -9.72
N VAL A 146 3.30 4.77 -10.51
CA VAL A 146 2.23 5.67 -10.03
C VAL A 146 1.34 5.04 -8.95
N THR A 147 1.20 3.72 -8.94
CA THR A 147 0.49 3.01 -7.89
C THR A 147 1.27 3.02 -6.58
N VAL A 148 2.60 2.95 -6.61
CA VAL A 148 3.44 2.82 -5.39
C VAL A 148 3.47 4.11 -4.60
N TRP A 149 3.91 5.20 -5.23
CA TRP A 149 4.00 6.52 -4.59
C TRP A 149 2.64 7.08 -4.14
N TYR A 150 1.52 6.52 -4.65
CA TYR A 150 0.16 6.81 -4.20
C TYR A 150 -0.25 5.88 -3.05
N SER A 151 -0.11 4.57 -3.19
CA SER A 151 -0.67 3.60 -2.23
C SER A 151 0.03 3.58 -0.87
N ILE A 152 1.35 3.80 -0.87
CA ILE A 152 2.16 3.74 0.37
C ILE A 152 1.72 4.79 1.39
N PRO A 153 1.65 6.11 1.06
CA PRO A 153 1.20 7.13 2.01
C PRO A 153 -0.33 7.20 2.20
N ASN A 154 -1.10 6.33 1.54
CA ASN A 154 -2.55 6.25 1.70
C ASN A 154 -2.99 5.05 2.57
N ASN A 155 -2.06 4.46 3.34
CA ASN A 155 -2.33 3.37 4.28
C ASN A 155 -3.11 2.17 3.70
N PHE A 156 -2.85 1.80 2.43
CA PHE A 156 -3.54 0.66 1.80
C PHE A 156 -3.11 -0.70 2.37
N LEU A 157 -4.08 -1.62 2.48
CA LEU A 157 -3.87 -3.01 2.90
C LEU A 157 -2.83 -3.74 2.04
N ASP A 158 -2.78 -3.42 0.75
CA ASP A 158 -1.85 -4.01 -0.21
C ASP A 158 -0.41 -3.69 0.14
N SER A 159 -0.16 -2.54 0.79
CA SER A 159 1.17 -2.11 1.21
C SER A 159 1.68 -3.07 2.29
N THR A 160 0.89 -3.29 3.34
CA THR A 160 1.25 -4.22 4.42
C THR A 160 1.35 -5.67 3.91
N MET A 161 0.40 -6.09 3.07
CA MET A 161 0.45 -7.42 2.45
C MET A 161 1.72 -7.61 1.61
N GLY A 162 2.11 -6.58 0.85
CA GLY A 162 3.32 -6.55 0.03
C GLY A 162 4.59 -6.82 0.86
N VAL A 163 4.69 -6.26 2.07
CA VAL A 163 5.82 -6.54 2.99
C VAL A 163 5.89 -8.03 3.32
N PHE A 164 4.77 -8.66 3.70
CA PHE A 164 4.74 -10.09 4.03
C PHE A 164 5.00 -10.99 2.83
N CYS A 165 4.51 -10.63 1.64
CA CYS A 165 4.83 -11.33 0.40
C CYS A 165 6.33 -11.26 0.09
N LEU A 166 6.95 -10.07 0.17
CA LEU A 166 8.38 -9.88 -0.04
C LEU A 166 9.23 -10.62 0.99
N LEU A 167 8.81 -10.61 2.26
CA LEU A 167 9.49 -11.34 3.33
C LEU A 167 9.48 -12.84 3.05
N SER A 168 8.34 -13.38 2.59
CA SER A 168 8.23 -14.78 2.16
C SER A 168 9.19 -15.09 1.02
N CYS A 169 9.16 -14.29 -0.06
CA CYS A 169 10.06 -14.45 -1.20
C CYS A 169 11.54 -14.36 -0.79
N TYR A 170 11.90 -13.46 0.14
CA TYR A 170 13.27 -13.33 0.63
C TYR A 170 13.75 -14.57 1.38
N PHE A 171 12.93 -15.13 2.28
CA PHE A 171 13.27 -16.37 2.97
C PHE A 171 13.37 -17.57 2.01
N GLN A 172 12.51 -17.63 1.00
CA GLN A 172 12.63 -18.62 -0.08
C GLN A 172 13.97 -18.50 -0.81
N LEU A 173 14.41 -17.30 -1.19
CA LEU A 173 15.73 -17.09 -1.80
C LEU A 173 16.88 -17.51 -0.91
N ILE A 174 16.81 -17.24 0.40
CA ILE A 174 17.83 -17.68 1.36
C ILE A 174 17.95 -19.21 1.34
N PHE A 175 16.83 -19.93 1.34
CA PHE A 175 16.81 -21.39 1.28
C PHE A 175 17.37 -21.91 -0.05
N LEU A 176 16.91 -21.34 -1.17
CA LEU A 176 17.25 -21.81 -2.50
C LEU A 176 18.74 -21.66 -2.80
N LYS A 177 19.35 -20.53 -2.42
CA LYS A 177 20.78 -20.25 -2.62
C LYS A 177 21.72 -21.09 -1.72
N LYS A 178 21.21 -22.02 -0.90
CA LYS A 178 22.06 -22.97 -0.15
C LYS A 178 22.38 -24.20 -1.00
N SER A 179 23.67 -24.49 -1.14
CA SER A 179 24.18 -25.69 -1.83
C SER A 179 23.87 -26.97 -1.05
N ILE A 180 24.17 -27.01 0.24
CA ILE A 180 23.94 -28.17 1.10
C ILE A 180 22.76 -27.91 2.05
N ILE A 181 21.71 -28.71 1.92
CA ILE A 181 20.51 -28.63 2.77
C ILE A 181 20.66 -29.54 3.99
N SER A 182 20.35 -28.99 5.16
CA SER A 182 20.28 -29.72 6.42
C SER A 182 18.95 -29.37 7.11
N LYS A 183 18.52 -30.16 8.11
CA LYS A 183 17.22 -29.98 8.79
C LYS A 183 17.01 -28.54 9.29
N LYS A 184 18.05 -27.91 9.85
CA LYS A 184 17.98 -26.50 10.34
C LYS A 184 17.65 -25.48 9.26
N HIS A 185 17.92 -25.77 7.98
CA HIS A 185 17.64 -24.83 6.89
C HIS A 185 16.15 -24.77 6.54
N TYR A 186 15.34 -25.75 6.98
CA TYR A 186 13.89 -25.71 6.79
C TYR A 186 13.19 -24.59 7.58
N ILE A 187 13.89 -23.92 8.51
CA ILE A 187 13.38 -22.71 9.15
C ILE A 187 12.99 -21.63 8.12
N TRP A 188 13.71 -21.55 6.99
CA TRP A 188 13.43 -20.52 5.98
C TRP A 188 12.10 -20.78 5.24
N PRO A 189 11.82 -21.98 4.70
CA PRO A 189 10.47 -22.34 4.24
C PRO A 189 9.37 -22.20 5.31
N LEU A 190 9.65 -22.53 6.58
CA LEU A 190 8.69 -22.32 7.66
C LEU A 190 8.34 -20.82 7.81
N LEU A 191 9.35 -19.96 7.90
CA LEU A 191 9.16 -18.50 7.98
C LEU A 191 8.49 -17.94 6.71
N ALA A 192 8.80 -18.50 5.54
CA ALA A 192 8.15 -18.11 4.29
C ALA A 192 6.65 -18.48 4.25
N GLY A 193 6.30 -19.68 4.74
CA GLY A 193 4.92 -20.11 4.90
C GLY A 193 4.15 -19.28 5.92
N PHE A 194 4.80 -18.91 7.03
CA PHE A 194 4.23 -17.97 7.99
C PHE A 194 4.03 -16.57 7.40
N GLY A 195 4.96 -16.08 6.58
CA GLY A 195 4.79 -14.83 5.82
C GLY A 195 3.58 -14.86 4.88
N ILE A 196 3.35 -15.96 4.17
CA ILE A 196 2.15 -16.15 3.31
C ILE A 196 0.88 -16.10 4.15
N PHE A 197 0.90 -16.74 5.32
CA PHE A 197 -0.23 -16.68 6.25
C PHE A 197 -0.53 -15.26 6.76
N LEU A 198 0.50 -14.47 7.09
CA LEU A 198 0.32 -13.06 7.48
C LEU A 198 -0.18 -12.20 6.31
N ALA A 199 0.30 -12.44 5.09
CA ALA A 199 -0.22 -11.78 3.89
C ALA A 199 -1.72 -12.08 3.70
N PHE A 200 -2.12 -13.34 3.86
CA PHE A 200 -3.53 -13.75 3.85
C PHE A 200 -4.34 -13.06 4.95
N LEU A 201 -3.82 -12.96 6.17
CA LEU A 201 -4.50 -12.29 7.28
C LEU A 201 -4.51 -10.76 7.16
N THR A 202 -3.86 -10.19 6.13
CA THR A 202 -3.92 -8.76 5.81
C THR A 202 -5.00 -8.44 4.78
N LYS A 203 -5.01 -9.12 3.63
CA LYS A 203 -5.95 -8.83 2.53
C LYS A 203 -6.55 -10.06 1.84
N GLY A 204 -6.32 -11.25 2.37
CA GLY A 204 -6.91 -12.49 1.89
C GLY A 204 -6.12 -13.20 0.78
N PRO A 205 -6.80 -13.96 -0.10
CA PRO A 205 -6.16 -14.92 -1.02
C PRO A 205 -5.14 -14.34 -2.00
N VAL A 206 -5.19 -13.04 -2.28
CA VAL A 206 -4.22 -12.37 -3.17
C VAL A 206 -2.79 -12.49 -2.63
N GLY A 207 -2.62 -12.58 -1.31
CA GLY A 207 -1.32 -12.76 -0.66
C GLY A 207 -0.67 -14.14 -0.85
N LEU A 208 -1.32 -15.08 -1.56
CA LEU A 208 -0.85 -16.45 -1.75
C LEU A 208 0.16 -16.63 -2.90
N TYR A 209 0.33 -15.63 -3.77
CA TYR A 209 1.25 -15.74 -4.93
C TYR A 209 2.70 -16.15 -4.60
N PRO A 210 3.28 -15.85 -3.40
CA PRO A 210 4.63 -16.32 -3.08
C PRO A 210 4.78 -17.84 -3.07
N LEU A 211 3.69 -18.62 -3.06
CA LEU A 211 3.74 -20.08 -3.24
C LEU A 211 4.33 -20.49 -4.61
N ALA A 212 4.13 -19.68 -5.66
CA ALA A 212 4.67 -19.94 -6.99
C ALA A 212 6.18 -19.68 -7.06
N PHE A 213 6.72 -18.83 -6.19
CA PHE A 213 8.07 -18.27 -6.27
C PHE A 213 9.16 -19.36 -6.34
N THR A 214 9.14 -20.32 -5.41
CA THR A 214 10.14 -21.40 -5.37
C THR A 214 10.11 -22.29 -6.62
N MET A 215 8.91 -22.61 -7.12
CA MET A 215 8.75 -23.43 -8.33
C MET A 215 9.26 -22.68 -9.56
N LEU A 216 8.88 -21.41 -9.71
CA LEU A 216 9.34 -20.55 -10.80
C LEU A 216 10.87 -20.40 -10.80
N TYR A 217 11.49 -20.27 -9.62
CA TYR A 217 12.95 -20.17 -9.51
C TYR A 217 13.63 -21.46 -10.02
N SER A 218 13.06 -22.63 -9.72
CA SER A 218 13.65 -23.92 -10.13
C SER A 218 13.59 -24.21 -11.63
N PHE A 219 12.71 -23.52 -12.38
CA PHE A 219 12.67 -23.66 -13.85
C PHE A 219 13.74 -22.83 -14.56
N LEU A 220 14.37 -21.88 -13.88
CA LEU A 220 15.33 -20.95 -14.47
C LEU A 220 16.76 -21.14 -13.95
N ASP A 221 16.92 -21.75 -12.78
CA ASP A 221 18.21 -22.04 -12.18
C ASP A 221 18.46 -23.55 -12.23
N GLU A 222 19.30 -23.98 -13.17
CA GLU A 222 19.61 -25.40 -13.43
C GLU A 222 20.25 -26.10 -12.22
N ASP A 223 20.86 -25.34 -11.31
CA ASP A 223 21.48 -25.90 -10.09
C ASP A 223 20.43 -26.31 -9.03
N ILE A 224 19.17 -25.89 -9.20
CA ILE A 224 18.10 -26.18 -8.25
C ILE A 224 17.25 -27.37 -8.74
N SER A 225 17.42 -28.52 -8.08
CA SER A 225 16.56 -29.67 -8.35
C SER A 225 15.07 -29.37 -8.09
N PHE A 226 14.20 -29.85 -8.99
CA PHE A 226 12.74 -29.76 -8.86
C PHE A 226 12.22 -30.36 -7.53
N GLN A 227 12.84 -31.45 -7.05
CA GLN A 227 12.46 -32.06 -5.77
C GLN A 227 12.71 -31.14 -4.57
N LYS A 228 13.81 -30.36 -4.58
CA LYS A 228 14.11 -29.36 -3.55
C LYS A 228 13.04 -28.27 -3.55
N ALA A 229 12.64 -27.81 -4.74
CA ALA A 229 11.59 -26.81 -4.89
C ALA A 229 10.25 -27.33 -4.38
N LEU A 230 9.82 -28.53 -4.82
CA LEU A 230 8.56 -29.14 -4.41
C LEU A 230 8.48 -29.36 -2.89
N LYS A 231 9.53 -29.87 -2.26
CA LYS A 231 9.58 -30.06 -0.80
C LYS A 231 9.48 -28.74 -0.05
N SER A 232 10.19 -27.71 -0.51
CA SER A 232 10.13 -26.37 0.09
C SER A 232 8.73 -25.78 -0.01
N THR A 233 8.11 -25.86 -1.19
CA THR A 233 6.72 -25.42 -1.41
C THR A 233 5.73 -26.18 -0.53
N GLY A 234 5.90 -27.49 -0.38
CA GLY A 234 5.09 -28.30 0.53
C GLY A 234 5.21 -27.86 1.99
N VAL A 235 6.42 -27.54 2.46
CA VAL A 235 6.64 -27.02 3.83
C VAL A 235 6.00 -25.64 4.02
N MET A 236 6.14 -24.74 3.05
CA MET A 236 5.50 -23.42 3.10
C MET A 236 3.99 -23.52 3.18
N LEU A 237 3.40 -24.32 2.28
CA LEU A 237 1.95 -24.55 2.23
C LEU A 237 1.45 -25.21 3.52
N GLY A 238 2.14 -26.26 3.99
CA GLY A 238 1.83 -26.93 5.25
C GLY A 238 1.87 -25.96 6.43
N THR A 239 2.84 -25.06 6.48
CA THR A 239 2.93 -24.04 7.54
C THR A 239 1.75 -23.07 7.51
N ALA A 240 1.39 -22.57 6.32
CA ALA A 240 0.26 -21.66 6.16
C ALA A 240 -1.07 -22.34 6.54
N ILE A 241 -1.26 -23.60 6.14
CA ILE A 241 -2.44 -24.39 6.49
C ILE A 241 -2.51 -24.65 7.99
N VAL A 242 -1.42 -25.06 8.62
CA VAL A 242 -1.38 -25.31 10.07
C VAL A 242 -1.64 -24.03 10.84
N ALA A 243 -1.01 -22.91 10.48
CA ALA A 243 -1.26 -21.62 11.12
C ALA A 243 -2.72 -21.16 10.98
N GLY A 244 -3.29 -21.29 9.77
CA GLY A 244 -4.70 -21.01 9.52
C GLY A 244 -5.63 -21.92 10.32
N GLY A 245 -5.38 -23.23 10.31
CA GLY A 245 -6.17 -24.22 11.06
C GLY A 245 -6.15 -23.96 12.56
N LEU A 246 -4.98 -23.62 13.13
CA LEU A 246 -4.86 -23.25 14.54
C LEU A 246 -5.69 -22.01 14.88
N ILE A 247 -5.64 -20.96 14.04
CA ILE A 247 -6.49 -19.76 14.25
C ILE A 247 -7.97 -20.11 14.18
N LEU A 248 -8.38 -20.98 13.26
CA LEU A 248 -9.79 -21.37 13.12
C LEU A 248 -10.31 -22.19 14.32
N THR A 249 -9.45 -22.70 15.20
CA THR A 249 -9.89 -23.30 16.48
C THR A 249 -10.38 -22.25 17.49
N TYR A 250 -10.02 -20.98 17.30
CA TYR A 250 -10.47 -19.87 18.13
C TYR A 250 -11.80 -19.32 17.59
N GLN A 251 -12.88 -19.52 18.35
CA GLN A 251 -14.25 -19.24 17.92
C GLN A 251 -14.45 -17.81 17.35
N PRO A 252 -13.96 -16.72 17.97
CA PRO A 252 -14.10 -15.38 17.38
C PRO A 252 -13.39 -15.22 16.03
N ALA A 253 -12.24 -15.89 15.83
CA ALA A 253 -11.55 -15.85 14.55
C ALA A 253 -12.30 -16.62 13.46
N PHE A 254 -12.86 -17.77 13.81
CA PHE A 254 -13.70 -18.55 12.91
C PHE A 254 -14.92 -17.76 12.44
N GLU A 255 -15.66 -17.16 13.37
CA GLU A 255 -16.83 -16.33 13.07
C GLU A 255 -16.46 -15.17 12.14
N PHE A 256 -15.40 -14.44 12.46
CA PHE A 256 -14.92 -13.34 11.66
C PHE A 256 -14.53 -13.77 10.24
N LEU A 257 -13.65 -14.79 10.13
CA LEU A 257 -13.12 -15.24 8.85
C LEU A 257 -14.20 -15.87 7.97
N ASN A 258 -15.18 -16.55 8.57
CA ASN A 258 -16.34 -17.06 7.84
C ASN A 258 -17.20 -15.92 7.29
N THR A 259 -17.52 -14.91 8.10
CA THR A 259 -18.27 -13.73 7.65
C THR A 259 -17.52 -12.99 6.54
N TYR A 260 -16.22 -12.75 6.71
CA TYR A 260 -15.36 -12.17 5.67
C TYR A 260 -15.38 -13.01 4.40
N PHE A 261 -15.16 -14.33 4.49
CA PHE A 261 -15.06 -15.19 3.31
C PHE A 261 -16.39 -15.23 2.53
N GLN A 262 -17.50 -15.41 3.23
CA GLN A 262 -18.83 -15.44 2.61
C GLN A 262 -19.23 -14.07 2.06
N GLY A 263 -18.95 -13.00 2.81
CA GLY A 263 -19.33 -11.64 2.46
C GLY A 263 -18.48 -11.04 1.35
N GLN A 264 -17.17 -11.29 1.34
CA GLN A 264 -16.22 -10.65 0.42
C GLN A 264 -15.78 -11.59 -0.70
N VAL A 265 -15.20 -12.74 -0.36
CA VAL A 265 -14.59 -13.63 -1.36
C VAL A 265 -15.66 -14.26 -2.25
N VAL A 266 -16.67 -14.89 -1.63
CA VAL A 266 -17.74 -15.58 -2.37
C VAL A 266 -18.60 -14.58 -3.15
N GLN A 267 -19.03 -13.47 -2.54
CA GLN A 267 -19.85 -12.49 -3.26
C GLN A 267 -19.10 -11.79 -4.39
N ALA A 268 -17.78 -11.54 -4.26
CA ALA A 268 -16.99 -10.99 -5.35
C ALA A 268 -16.89 -11.97 -6.53
N LEU A 269 -16.68 -13.26 -6.27
CA LEU A 269 -16.66 -14.31 -7.31
C LEU A 269 -18.03 -14.48 -7.98
N LEU A 270 -19.12 -14.35 -7.23
CA LEU A 270 -20.49 -14.36 -7.75
C LEU A 270 -20.89 -13.04 -8.43
N GLN A 271 -19.98 -12.06 -8.51
CA GLN A 271 -20.25 -10.73 -9.06
C GLN A 271 -21.46 -10.01 -8.40
N LYS A 272 -21.62 -10.18 -7.09
CA LYS A 272 -22.71 -9.60 -6.28
C LYS A 272 -22.27 -8.41 -5.41
N ARG A 273 -20.99 -8.03 -5.46
CA ARG A 273 -20.42 -6.81 -4.84
C ARG A 273 -19.58 -6.05 -5.84
N GLU A 274 -19.33 -4.77 -5.57
CA GLU A 274 -18.49 -3.81 -6.31
C GLU A 274 -17.96 -4.29 -7.66
N LYS A 275 -18.55 -3.78 -8.74
CA LYS A 275 -18.10 -4.02 -10.11
C LYS A 275 -17.41 -2.76 -10.61
N THR A 276 -16.16 -2.88 -11.05
CA THR A 276 -15.46 -1.75 -11.66
C THR A 276 -15.72 -1.64 -13.17
N GLY A 277 -16.47 -2.58 -13.75
CA GLY A 277 -16.95 -2.53 -15.12
C GLY A 277 -18.10 -3.51 -15.40
N VAL A 278 -18.65 -3.43 -16.62
CA VAL A 278 -19.72 -4.31 -17.11
C VAL A 278 -19.18 -5.17 -18.25
N GLY A 279 -19.51 -6.48 -18.24
CA GLY A 279 -19.10 -7.42 -19.28
C GLY A 279 -17.66 -7.93 -19.17
N TRP A 280 -17.21 -8.66 -20.19
CA TRP A 280 -15.91 -9.37 -20.20
C TRP A 280 -14.70 -8.44 -20.08
N GLN A 281 -14.82 -7.19 -20.51
CA GLN A 281 -13.72 -6.20 -20.46
C GLN A 281 -13.35 -5.80 -19.03
N ALA A 282 -14.26 -5.96 -18.06
CA ALA A 282 -14.01 -5.65 -16.64
C ALA A 282 -12.90 -6.51 -16.03
N HIS A 283 -12.58 -7.65 -16.64
CA HIS A 283 -11.49 -8.55 -16.24
C HIS A 283 -10.09 -8.05 -16.63
N PHE A 284 -10.00 -7.01 -17.47
CA PHE A 284 -8.74 -6.53 -18.02
C PHE A 284 -8.42 -5.09 -17.64
N LEU A 285 -9.15 -4.50 -16.68
CA LEU A 285 -8.93 -3.12 -16.21
C LEU A 285 -7.55 -2.93 -15.56
N LEU A 286 -6.98 -3.98 -14.95
CA LEU A 286 -5.62 -3.95 -14.42
C LEU A 286 -4.53 -3.83 -15.50
N ILE A 287 -4.81 -4.17 -16.76
CA ILE A 287 -3.82 -4.07 -17.85
C ILE A 287 -3.48 -2.61 -18.18
N PRO A 288 -4.43 -1.72 -18.50
CA PRO A 288 -4.13 -0.30 -18.72
C PRO A 288 -3.56 0.37 -17.47
N ASP A 289 -3.96 -0.05 -16.26
CA ASP A 289 -3.34 0.42 -15.02
C ASP A 289 -1.87 0.00 -14.92
N LEU A 290 -1.54 -1.25 -15.26
CA LEU A 290 -0.16 -1.72 -15.32
C LEU A 290 0.65 -0.95 -16.37
N LEU A 291 0.08 -0.70 -17.56
CA LEU A 291 0.72 0.12 -18.60
C LEU A 291 1.03 1.53 -18.09
N SER A 292 0.09 2.14 -17.37
CA SER A 292 0.25 3.47 -16.75
C SER A 292 1.37 3.50 -15.69
N ASN A 293 1.66 2.36 -15.05
CA ASN A 293 2.78 2.23 -14.13
C ASN A 293 4.13 2.03 -14.83
N ILE A 294 4.17 1.33 -15.97
CA ILE A 294 5.42 0.94 -16.62
C ILE A 294 5.86 1.87 -17.76
N TYR A 295 4.98 2.73 -18.31
CA TYR A 295 5.37 3.61 -19.43
C TYR A 295 6.59 4.51 -19.13
N PRO A 296 6.81 5.06 -17.92
CA PRO A 296 8.01 5.85 -17.65
C PRO A 296 9.28 5.00 -17.74
N HIS A 297 9.19 3.73 -17.33
CA HIS A 297 10.27 2.76 -17.42
C HIS A 297 10.57 2.37 -18.86
N LEU A 298 9.53 2.18 -19.68
CA LEU A 298 9.68 1.92 -21.12
C LEU A 298 10.37 3.09 -21.83
N LEU A 299 9.95 4.32 -21.55
CA LEU A 299 10.60 5.52 -22.09
C LEU A 299 12.05 5.65 -21.64
N ALA A 300 12.33 5.41 -20.35
CA ALA A 300 13.69 5.40 -19.83
C ALA A 300 14.56 4.32 -20.49
N LEU A 301 13.99 3.14 -20.79
CA LEU A 301 14.69 2.05 -21.47
C LEU A 301 15.02 2.40 -22.90
N ILE A 302 14.06 2.97 -23.63
CA ILE A 302 14.29 3.46 -25.00
C ILE A 302 15.38 4.53 -24.99
N GLY A 303 15.30 5.53 -24.11
CA GLY A 303 16.30 6.58 -23.97
C GLY A 303 17.70 6.03 -23.64
N LEU A 304 17.79 5.09 -22.70
CA LEU A 304 19.04 4.42 -22.33
C LEU A 304 19.64 3.63 -23.50
N ASN A 305 18.81 2.95 -24.28
CA ASN A 305 19.24 2.21 -25.46
C ASN A 305 19.75 3.14 -26.57
N ILE A 306 19.06 4.25 -26.84
CA ILE A 306 19.49 5.28 -27.79
C ILE A 306 20.84 5.86 -27.34
N LEU A 307 20.95 6.25 -26.06
CA LEU A 307 22.19 6.80 -25.50
C LEU A 307 23.35 5.79 -25.61
N ALA A 308 23.11 4.52 -25.27
CA ALA A 308 24.11 3.47 -25.39
C ALA A 308 24.54 3.25 -26.84
N PHE A 309 23.61 3.32 -27.80
CA PHE A 309 23.90 3.24 -29.23
C PHE A 309 24.76 4.42 -29.70
N LEU A 310 24.38 5.66 -29.35
CA LEU A 310 25.14 6.87 -29.71
C LEU A 310 26.56 6.87 -29.14
N LEU A 311 26.72 6.36 -27.92
CA LEU A 311 28.02 6.22 -27.26
C LEU A 311 28.77 4.93 -27.64
N LYS A 312 28.24 4.15 -28.60
CA LYS A 312 28.83 2.89 -29.09
C LYS A 312 29.14 1.88 -27.97
N LEU A 313 28.31 1.87 -26.92
CA LEU A 313 28.44 0.94 -25.80
C LEU A 313 28.02 -0.47 -26.24
N LYS A 314 29.01 -1.33 -26.51
CA LYS A 314 28.78 -2.75 -26.79
C LYS A 314 28.59 -3.55 -25.50
N ARG A 315 27.44 -3.38 -24.84
CA ARG A 315 27.02 -4.15 -23.65
C ARG A 315 25.67 -4.82 -23.91
N SER A 316 25.71 -6.11 -24.20
CA SER A 316 24.52 -6.97 -24.19
C SER A 316 24.17 -7.39 -22.77
N ILE A 317 22.91 -7.82 -22.57
CA ILE A 317 22.46 -8.38 -21.30
C ILE A 317 23.20 -9.69 -21.04
N SER A 318 23.90 -9.81 -19.91
CA SER A 318 24.59 -11.05 -19.54
C SER A 318 23.60 -12.17 -19.19
N PRO A 319 23.99 -13.46 -19.35
CA PRO A 319 23.10 -14.59 -19.07
C PRO A 319 22.52 -14.56 -17.66
N ILE A 320 23.33 -14.20 -16.66
CA ILE A 320 22.85 -14.11 -15.26
C ILE A 320 21.80 -13.02 -15.09
N VAL A 321 21.97 -11.85 -15.73
CA VAL A 321 20.98 -10.77 -15.69
C VAL A 321 19.71 -11.17 -16.42
N LEU A 322 19.82 -11.88 -17.55
CA LEU A 322 18.66 -12.39 -18.30
C LEU A 322 17.84 -13.39 -17.47
N ASN A 323 18.49 -14.35 -16.80
CA ASN A 323 17.80 -15.33 -15.96
C ASN A 323 17.06 -14.65 -14.80
N VAL A 324 17.71 -13.69 -14.13
CA VAL A 324 17.06 -12.90 -13.06
C VAL A 324 15.90 -12.05 -13.62
N SER A 325 16.03 -11.52 -14.83
CA SER A 325 14.98 -10.75 -15.51
C SER A 325 13.75 -11.60 -15.77
N GLN A 326 13.93 -12.78 -16.40
CA GLN A 326 12.86 -13.74 -16.67
C GLN A 326 12.20 -14.21 -15.38
N PHE A 327 13.00 -14.46 -14.33
CA PHE A 327 12.49 -14.84 -13.02
C PHE A 327 11.59 -13.74 -12.43
N ALA A 328 12.08 -12.50 -12.39
CA ALA A 328 11.32 -11.37 -11.87
C ALA A 328 10.02 -11.15 -12.65
N PHE A 329 10.06 -11.28 -13.98
CA PHE A 329 8.87 -11.22 -14.85
C PHE A 329 7.84 -12.30 -14.50
N LEU A 330 8.26 -13.57 -14.39
CA LEU A 330 7.35 -14.67 -14.08
C LEU A 330 6.73 -14.54 -12.69
N VAL A 331 7.51 -14.08 -11.70
CA VAL A 331 6.98 -13.83 -10.36
C VAL A 331 5.96 -12.68 -10.37
N ALA A 332 6.27 -11.57 -11.03
CA ALA A 332 5.31 -10.47 -11.18
C ALA A 332 4.02 -10.95 -11.88
N PHE A 333 4.15 -11.74 -12.94
CA PHE A 333 3.02 -12.33 -13.66
C PHE A 333 2.19 -13.25 -12.76
N SER A 334 2.83 -14.06 -11.90
CA SER A 334 2.13 -14.94 -10.96
C SER A 334 1.29 -14.19 -9.91
N GLY A 335 1.68 -12.95 -9.58
CA GLY A 335 0.89 -12.09 -8.70
C GLY A 335 -0.27 -11.39 -9.39
N ILE A 336 -0.11 -11.00 -10.66
CA ILE A 336 -1.10 -10.19 -11.40
C ILE A 336 -2.12 -11.08 -12.12
N ALA A 337 -1.70 -12.17 -12.77
CA ALA A 337 -2.56 -12.99 -13.62
C ALA A 337 -3.78 -13.58 -12.89
N PRO A 338 -3.69 -14.09 -11.64
CA PRO A 338 -4.86 -14.60 -10.92
C PRO A 338 -5.94 -13.52 -10.68
N MET A 339 -5.54 -12.24 -10.61
CA MET A 339 -6.46 -11.14 -10.35
C MET A 339 -7.35 -10.83 -11.55
N LEU A 340 -6.91 -11.19 -12.75
CA LEU A 340 -7.68 -11.02 -13.99
C LEU A 340 -8.97 -11.87 -14.00
N VAL A 341 -9.06 -12.88 -13.14
CA VAL A 341 -10.28 -13.70 -12.98
C VAL A 341 -11.42 -12.88 -12.35
N SER A 342 -11.12 -11.86 -11.54
CA SER A 342 -12.14 -11.04 -10.87
C SER A 342 -12.49 -9.79 -11.68
N VAL A 343 -13.77 -9.37 -11.60
CA VAL A 343 -14.25 -8.07 -12.10
C VAL A 343 -14.12 -6.93 -11.08
N LYS A 344 -13.67 -7.24 -9.86
CA LYS A 344 -13.30 -6.24 -8.84
C LYS A 344 -11.83 -5.93 -9.05
N GLN A 345 -11.53 -4.86 -9.76
CA GLN A 345 -10.17 -4.47 -10.13
C GLN A 345 -9.92 -3.01 -9.85
N TYR A 346 -8.98 -2.71 -8.95
CA TYR A 346 -8.52 -1.36 -8.65
C TYR A 346 -7.00 -1.24 -8.83
N PRO A 347 -6.45 -0.07 -9.19
CA PRO A 347 -5.02 0.08 -9.50
C PRO A 347 -4.08 -0.38 -8.38
N HIS A 348 -4.48 -0.17 -7.12
CA HIS A 348 -3.68 -0.52 -5.94
C HIS A 348 -3.52 -2.03 -5.71
N TYR A 349 -4.33 -2.86 -6.37
CA TYR A 349 -4.22 -4.31 -6.34
C TYR A 349 -2.93 -4.84 -6.96
N LEU A 350 -2.30 -4.06 -7.85
CA LEU A 350 -1.02 -4.40 -8.45
C LEU A 350 0.13 -4.34 -7.43
N LEU A 351 -0.01 -3.53 -6.37
CA LEU A 351 1.08 -3.13 -5.47
C LEU A 351 1.95 -4.29 -4.95
N PRO A 352 1.39 -5.44 -4.52
CA PRO A 352 2.19 -6.56 -4.00
C PRO A 352 3.10 -7.21 -5.05
N ALA A 353 2.77 -7.08 -6.35
CA ALA A 353 3.53 -7.62 -7.47
C ALA A 353 4.51 -6.61 -8.07
N LEU A 354 4.28 -5.30 -7.90
CA LEU A 354 5.12 -4.23 -8.46
C LEU A 354 6.59 -4.28 -8.05
N PRO A 355 7.00 -4.75 -6.85
CA PRO A 355 8.40 -4.99 -6.55
C PRO A 355 9.12 -5.89 -7.57
N PHE A 356 8.44 -6.92 -8.08
CA PHE A 356 9.01 -7.83 -9.07
C PHE A 356 8.98 -7.24 -10.49
N VAL A 357 7.98 -6.41 -10.82
CA VAL A 357 8.01 -5.57 -12.03
C VAL A 357 9.22 -4.63 -12.00
N ALA A 358 9.49 -4.04 -10.84
CA ALA A 358 10.62 -3.14 -10.64
C ALA A 358 11.98 -3.86 -10.74
N LEU A 359 12.09 -5.05 -10.16
CA LEU A 359 13.26 -5.93 -10.33
C LEU A 359 13.49 -6.25 -11.81
N PHE A 360 12.44 -6.60 -12.55
CA PHE A 360 12.50 -6.83 -14.00
C PHE A 360 13.07 -5.61 -14.74
N PHE A 361 12.51 -4.42 -14.58
CA PHE A 361 13.05 -3.23 -15.24
C PHE A 361 14.47 -2.89 -14.80
N ALA A 362 14.79 -3.03 -13.51
CA ALA A 362 16.15 -2.81 -13.02
C ALA A 362 17.18 -3.74 -13.68
N THR A 363 16.84 -5.00 -13.97
CA THR A 363 17.73 -5.90 -14.73
C THR A 363 17.98 -5.43 -16.16
N LEU A 364 16.98 -4.82 -16.81
CA LEU A 364 17.14 -4.27 -18.17
C LEU A 364 18.03 -3.02 -18.21
N PHE A 365 18.12 -2.30 -17.10
CA PHE A 365 18.91 -1.08 -16.96
C PHE A 365 20.35 -1.31 -16.48
N VAL A 366 20.57 -2.27 -15.58
CA VAL A 366 21.76 -2.28 -14.70
C VAL A 366 23.09 -2.28 -15.45
N GLU A 367 23.28 -3.13 -16.46
CA GLU A 367 24.60 -3.27 -17.12
C GLU A 367 24.95 -2.08 -18.01
N LYS A 368 23.95 -1.46 -18.63
CA LYS A 368 24.14 -0.22 -19.41
C LYS A 368 24.37 0.97 -18.50
N THR A 369 23.67 1.02 -17.38
CA THR A 369 23.88 2.05 -16.34
C THR A 369 25.30 1.95 -15.78
N ASP A 370 25.79 0.74 -15.50
CA ASP A 370 27.16 0.53 -15.04
C ASP A 370 28.21 0.93 -16.07
N ALA A 371 27.99 0.60 -17.34
CA ALA A 371 28.88 1.00 -18.42
C ALA A 371 28.95 2.54 -18.59
N LEU A 372 27.80 3.22 -18.52
CA LEU A 372 27.74 4.70 -18.59
C LEU A 372 28.42 5.35 -17.39
N ALA A 373 28.19 4.83 -16.19
CA ALA A 373 28.79 5.34 -14.96
C ALA A 373 30.32 5.27 -15.01
N LYS A 374 30.87 4.20 -15.60
CA LYS A 374 32.32 4.02 -15.79
C LYS A 374 32.90 4.86 -16.93
N LEU A 375 32.13 5.07 -18.00
CA LEU A 375 32.58 5.87 -19.14
C LEU A 375 32.74 7.35 -18.77
N ALA A 376 31.80 7.89 -17.97
CA ALA A 376 31.78 9.29 -17.59
C ALA A 376 31.45 9.47 -16.09
N PRO A 377 32.38 9.11 -15.18
CA PRO A 377 32.13 9.13 -13.73
C PRO A 377 31.82 10.54 -13.22
N LYS A 378 32.53 11.56 -13.73
CA LYS A 378 32.32 12.96 -13.34
C LYS A 378 30.91 13.45 -13.73
N LEU A 379 30.47 13.11 -14.95
CA LEU A 379 29.15 13.48 -15.44
C LEU A 379 28.05 12.76 -14.65
N SER A 380 28.27 11.49 -14.30
CA SER A 380 27.35 10.71 -13.46
C SER A 380 27.19 11.31 -12.06
N VAL A 381 28.30 11.72 -11.42
CA VAL A 381 28.28 12.42 -10.13
C VAL A 381 27.52 13.74 -10.24
N LEU A 382 27.80 14.54 -11.26
CA LEU A 382 27.09 15.81 -11.50
C LEU A 382 25.60 15.58 -11.75
N PHE A 383 25.24 14.58 -12.55
CA PHE A 383 23.86 14.21 -12.82
C PHE A 383 23.10 13.91 -11.53
N PHE A 384 23.62 13.01 -10.69
CA PHE A 384 22.95 12.68 -9.42
C PHE A 384 22.88 13.88 -8.48
N ALA A 385 23.93 14.70 -8.41
CA ALA A 385 23.91 15.91 -7.57
C ALA A 385 22.83 16.90 -8.00
N VAL A 386 22.74 17.20 -9.30
CA VAL A 386 21.70 18.07 -9.86
C VAL A 386 20.31 17.46 -9.67
N ALA A 387 20.16 16.15 -9.89
CA ALA A 387 18.90 15.45 -9.71
C ALA A 387 18.43 15.49 -8.24
N ILE A 388 19.33 15.31 -7.27
CA ILE A 388 19.02 15.45 -5.84
C ILE A 388 18.49 16.86 -5.53
N VAL A 389 19.18 17.91 -5.99
CA VAL A 389 18.74 19.30 -5.80
C VAL A 389 17.37 19.52 -6.45
N GLY A 390 17.16 18.98 -7.65
CA GLY A 390 15.86 19.01 -8.34
C GLY A 390 14.74 18.34 -7.53
N CYS A 391 14.97 17.14 -7.00
CA CYS A 391 14.02 16.44 -6.15
C CYS A 391 13.63 17.27 -4.92
N TRP A 392 14.61 17.87 -4.24
CA TRP A 392 14.35 18.71 -3.07
C TRP A 392 13.63 20.02 -3.42
N GLY A 393 13.95 20.63 -4.57
CA GLY A 393 13.21 21.79 -5.07
C GLY A 393 11.73 21.49 -5.32
N ILE A 394 11.43 20.34 -5.94
CA ILE A 394 10.05 19.87 -6.14
C ILE A 394 9.36 19.56 -4.81
N THR A 395 10.07 18.89 -3.90
CA THR A 395 9.57 18.53 -2.57
C THR A 395 9.19 19.78 -1.79
N LEU A 396 10.08 20.77 -1.73
CA LEU A 396 9.84 22.04 -1.05
C LEU A 396 8.63 22.76 -1.65
N LYS A 397 8.55 22.86 -2.98
CA LYS A 397 7.39 23.45 -3.67
C LYS A 397 6.09 22.78 -3.23
N LYS A 398 6.03 21.43 -3.24
CA LYS A 398 4.85 20.66 -2.83
C LYS A 398 4.48 20.88 -1.36
N VAL A 399 5.46 20.85 -0.45
CA VAL A 399 5.24 21.10 0.99
C VAL A 399 4.68 22.51 1.21
N THR A 400 5.22 23.51 0.52
CA THR A 400 4.74 24.90 0.64
C THR A 400 3.38 25.15 -0.02
N SER A 401 2.90 24.24 -0.86
CA SER A 401 1.64 24.37 -1.59
C SER A 401 0.55 23.41 -1.12
N ILE A 402 0.72 22.77 0.05
CA ILE A 402 -0.29 21.88 0.63
C ILE A 402 -1.57 22.69 0.87
N GLN A 403 -2.67 22.20 0.34
CA GLN A 403 -4.00 22.77 0.60
C GLN A 403 -4.66 21.96 1.73
N PRO A 404 -5.37 22.63 2.66
CA PRO A 404 -6.16 21.93 3.65
C PRO A 404 -7.24 21.05 2.99
N ASP A 405 -7.51 19.90 3.61
CA ASP A 405 -8.63 19.05 3.21
C ASP A 405 -9.94 19.58 3.81
N VAL A 406 -10.94 19.82 2.96
CA VAL A 406 -12.23 20.40 3.37
C VAL A 406 -12.93 19.53 4.43
N MET A 407 -12.89 18.20 4.29
CA MET A 407 -13.56 17.30 5.24
C MET A 407 -12.79 17.21 6.56
N ALA A 408 -11.46 17.24 6.52
CA ALA A 408 -10.63 17.32 7.71
C ALA A 408 -10.89 18.61 8.50
N GLU A 409 -10.93 19.76 7.83
CA GLU A 409 -11.25 21.05 8.46
C GLU A 409 -12.66 21.04 9.06
N ASN A 410 -13.65 20.58 8.30
CA ASN A 410 -15.04 20.47 8.76
C ASN A 410 -15.17 19.57 9.98
N ALA A 411 -14.52 18.40 9.99
CA ALA A 411 -14.56 17.48 11.14
C ALA A 411 -13.96 18.12 12.41
N LYS A 412 -12.87 18.89 12.27
CA LYS A 412 -12.25 19.63 13.38
C LYS A 412 -13.09 20.80 13.88
N ASP A 413 -13.82 21.47 12.99
CA ASP A 413 -14.72 22.54 13.39
C ASP A 413 -15.95 22.02 14.12
N VAL A 414 -16.52 20.91 13.64
CA VAL A 414 -17.68 20.26 14.28
C VAL A 414 -17.34 19.77 15.70
N LYS A 415 -16.09 19.39 15.96
CA LYS A 415 -15.60 19.05 17.30
C LYS A 415 -15.82 20.14 18.36
N LYS A 416 -15.96 21.41 17.96
CA LYS A 416 -16.26 22.53 18.89
C LYS A 416 -17.68 22.47 19.45
N TYR A 417 -18.59 21.76 18.79
CA TYR A 417 -20.02 21.75 19.07
C TYR A 417 -20.55 20.38 19.48
N ALA A 418 -20.15 19.32 18.78
CA ALA A 418 -20.60 17.96 19.07
C ALA A 418 -19.68 17.27 20.10
N ALA A 419 -20.27 16.44 20.97
CA ALA A 419 -19.50 15.65 21.92
C ALA A 419 -18.64 14.59 21.19
N ARG A 420 -17.48 14.26 21.75
CA ARG A 420 -16.62 13.19 21.20
C ARG A 420 -17.38 11.86 21.26
N ALA A 421 -17.20 11.01 20.25
CA ALA A 421 -17.87 9.70 20.17
C ALA A 421 -19.41 9.78 20.22
N SER A 422 -19.99 10.86 19.69
CA SER A 422 -21.44 11.01 19.54
C SER A 422 -21.88 10.74 18.10
N THR A 423 -23.18 10.50 17.93
CA THR A 423 -23.80 10.38 16.61
C THR A 423 -24.40 11.72 16.21
N ILE A 424 -24.08 12.20 15.01
CA ILE A 424 -24.69 13.39 14.41
C ILE A 424 -25.51 13.01 13.18
N GLY A 425 -26.53 13.80 12.87
CA GLY A 425 -27.31 13.62 11.66
C GLY A 425 -26.53 14.07 10.42
N VAL A 426 -26.82 13.48 9.28
CA VAL A 426 -26.35 13.94 7.98
C VAL A 426 -27.47 13.80 6.96
N CYS A 427 -27.55 14.72 6.00
CA CYS A 427 -28.51 14.63 4.91
C CYS A 427 -28.32 13.35 4.08
N HIS A 428 -29.42 12.80 3.55
CA HIS A 428 -29.43 11.50 2.84
C HIS A 428 -28.35 11.41 1.74
N ASP A 429 -28.23 12.43 0.90
CA ASP A 429 -27.26 12.45 -0.20
C ASP A 429 -25.80 12.46 0.29
N LEU A 430 -25.55 13.05 1.47
CA LEU A 430 -24.25 13.08 2.10
C LEU A 430 -23.95 11.80 2.88
N TYR A 431 -24.99 11.07 3.35
CA TYR A 431 -24.83 9.82 4.08
C TYR A 431 -24.12 8.74 3.25
N GLN A 432 -24.28 8.78 1.92
CA GLN A 432 -23.63 7.86 1.00
C GLN A 432 -22.16 8.24 0.70
N ASN A 433 -21.66 9.36 1.22
CA ASN A 433 -20.29 9.81 0.98
C ASN A 433 -19.34 9.28 2.06
N ALA A 434 -18.54 8.29 1.68
CA ALA A 434 -17.65 7.63 2.61
C ALA A 434 -16.48 8.51 3.10
N ASP A 435 -16.06 9.52 2.35
CA ASP A 435 -15.03 10.46 2.82
C ASP A 435 -15.52 11.17 4.09
N ILE A 436 -16.78 11.62 4.10
CA ILE A 436 -17.39 12.30 5.26
C ILE A 436 -17.36 11.38 6.49
N HIS A 437 -17.81 10.13 6.35
CA HIS A 437 -17.76 9.14 7.43
C HIS A 437 -16.34 8.95 7.97
N SER A 438 -15.38 8.75 7.06
CA SER A 438 -13.99 8.46 7.43
C SER A 438 -13.33 9.62 8.19
N TYR A 439 -13.46 10.86 7.70
CA TYR A 439 -12.86 12.03 8.34
C TYR A 439 -13.51 12.39 9.68
N PHE A 440 -14.84 12.30 9.78
CA PHE A 440 -15.57 12.59 11.02
C PHE A 440 -15.27 11.54 12.10
N GLN A 441 -15.09 10.29 11.70
CA GLN A 441 -14.58 9.25 12.60
C GLN A 441 -13.16 9.59 13.05
N ARG A 442 -12.23 9.81 12.10
CA ARG A 442 -10.80 10.05 12.38
C ARG A 442 -10.58 11.14 13.44
N TYR A 443 -11.16 12.32 13.23
CA TYR A 443 -10.86 13.49 14.04
C TYR A 443 -11.62 13.59 15.37
N HIS A 444 -12.80 12.97 15.50
CA HIS A 444 -13.63 13.14 16.71
C HIS A 444 -14.51 11.94 17.10
N LEU A 445 -14.25 10.75 16.53
CA LEU A 445 -15.03 9.51 16.72
C LEU A 445 -16.51 9.68 16.39
N LEU A 446 -16.87 10.62 15.51
CA LEU A 446 -18.28 10.86 15.24
C LEU A 446 -18.84 9.75 14.35
N SER A 447 -19.98 9.20 14.77
CA SER A 447 -20.84 8.35 13.95
C SER A 447 -21.82 9.25 13.19
N LEU A 448 -22.17 8.92 11.95
CA LEU A 448 -23.11 9.72 11.15
C LEU A 448 -24.38 8.94 10.91
N THR A 449 -25.56 9.50 11.15
CA THR A 449 -26.85 8.85 10.86
C THR A 449 -27.63 9.63 9.82
N ASP A 450 -28.33 8.92 8.94
CA ASP A 450 -29.21 9.55 7.95
C ASP A 450 -30.43 10.17 8.64
N ILE A 451 -30.65 11.46 8.42
CA ILE A 451 -31.82 12.17 8.95
C ILE A 451 -33.15 11.65 8.40
N ALA A 452 -33.14 10.92 7.27
CA ALA A 452 -34.34 10.33 6.68
C ALA A 452 -34.75 9.00 7.36
N ILE A 453 -33.82 8.33 8.04
CA ILE A 453 -34.01 6.99 8.63
C ILE A 453 -33.95 7.05 10.17
N GLY A 454 -33.16 7.98 10.72
CA GLY A 454 -33.00 8.18 12.15
C GLY A 454 -34.15 8.98 12.79
N PRO A 455 -34.35 8.86 14.11
CA PRO A 455 -35.36 9.64 14.81
C PRO A 455 -35.07 11.14 14.62
N ASP A 456 -36.14 11.93 14.56
CA ASP A 456 -36.23 13.39 14.35
C ASP A 456 -35.49 14.27 15.40
N THR A 457 -34.42 13.74 16.00
CA THR A 457 -33.86 14.07 17.32
C THR A 457 -32.37 14.42 17.29
N SER A 458 -31.67 14.21 16.17
CA SER A 458 -30.26 14.60 16.06
C SER A 458 -30.13 16.12 16.20
N ARG A 459 -29.59 16.56 17.35
CA ARG A 459 -29.40 17.97 17.66
C ARG A 459 -28.43 18.64 16.69
N TYR A 460 -27.40 17.91 16.27
CA TYR A 460 -26.36 18.38 15.35
C TYR A 460 -26.52 17.66 14.02
N ILE A 461 -26.59 18.41 12.92
CA ILE A 461 -26.80 17.87 11.58
C ILE A 461 -25.81 18.50 10.61
N LEU A 462 -25.06 17.68 9.88
CA LEU A 462 -24.24 18.12 8.77
C LEU A 462 -25.09 18.18 7.49
N ALA A 463 -25.14 19.36 6.88
CA ALA A 463 -25.91 19.65 5.68
C ALA A 463 -25.02 20.28 4.59
N ASN A 464 -25.47 20.17 3.34
CA ASN A 464 -24.94 20.93 2.20
C ASN A 464 -25.97 22.00 1.77
N ALA A 465 -25.62 22.80 0.76
CA ALA A 465 -26.51 23.84 0.23
C ALA A 465 -27.87 23.30 -0.26
N ASP A 466 -27.92 22.08 -0.78
CA ASP A 466 -29.15 21.48 -1.33
C ASP A 466 -30.13 21.06 -0.23
N CYS A 467 -29.60 20.56 0.89
CA CYS A 467 -30.38 20.11 2.04
C CYS A 467 -30.71 21.24 3.04
N LEU A 468 -29.93 22.33 3.04
CA LEU A 468 -30.09 23.44 3.99
C LEU A 468 -31.51 24.07 4.02
N PRO A 469 -32.24 24.23 2.89
CA PRO A 469 -33.59 24.80 2.90
C PRO A 469 -34.63 24.01 3.68
N GLN A 470 -34.33 22.76 4.07
CA GLN A 470 -35.21 21.92 4.89
C GLN A 470 -35.24 22.33 6.37
N PHE A 471 -34.31 23.20 6.81
CA PHE A 471 -34.18 23.63 8.21
C PHE A 471 -34.71 25.06 8.41
N ASP A 472 -35.27 25.32 9.60
CA ASP A 472 -35.89 26.61 9.92
C ASP A 472 -34.85 27.54 10.55
N ALA A 473 -34.34 28.49 9.76
CA ALA A 473 -33.34 29.46 10.21
C ALA A 473 -33.80 30.36 11.39
N LYS A 474 -35.09 30.39 11.73
CA LYS A 474 -35.60 31.09 12.93
C LYS A 474 -35.50 30.25 14.20
N LYS A 475 -35.46 28.93 14.10
CA LYS A 475 -35.39 28.00 15.26
C LYS A 475 -34.01 27.39 15.42
N ASP A 476 -33.33 27.15 14.30
CA ASP A 476 -32.07 26.44 14.22
C ASP A 476 -30.91 27.43 14.11
N SER A 477 -29.75 27.06 14.69
CA SER A 477 -28.52 27.81 14.47
C SER A 477 -27.74 27.18 13.33
N ILE A 478 -27.42 27.97 12.32
CA ILE A 478 -26.66 27.52 11.15
C ILE A 478 -25.23 28.05 11.25
N ILE A 479 -24.26 27.15 11.26
CA ILE A 479 -22.84 27.47 11.25
C ILE A 479 -22.29 27.10 9.87
N THR A 480 -21.72 28.07 9.17
CA THR A 480 -21.05 27.82 7.89
C THR A 480 -19.75 27.05 8.12
N LEU A 481 -19.56 25.98 7.36
CA LEU A 481 -18.34 25.19 7.31
C LEU A 481 -17.66 25.38 5.94
N HIS A 482 -16.50 24.75 5.76
CA HIS A 482 -15.73 24.85 4.53
C HIS A 482 -16.42 24.11 3.39
N GLY A 483 -16.29 24.61 2.15
CA GLY A 483 -16.74 23.93 0.94
C GLY A 483 -18.26 23.83 0.75
N ASN A 484 -19.03 24.83 1.18
CA ASN A 484 -20.50 24.86 1.12
C ASN A 484 -21.20 23.79 1.98
N PHE A 485 -20.55 23.39 3.07
CA PHE A 485 -21.15 22.58 4.12
C PHE A 485 -21.62 23.48 5.26
N TYR A 486 -22.57 22.97 6.04
CA TYR A 486 -23.18 23.68 7.16
C TYR A 486 -23.40 22.71 8.31
N LEU A 487 -23.13 23.17 9.53
CA LEU A 487 -23.59 22.50 10.75
C LEU A 487 -24.87 23.17 11.22
N VAL A 488 -25.97 22.43 11.19
CA VAL A 488 -27.26 22.85 11.73
C VAL A 488 -27.37 22.34 13.17
N ILE A 489 -27.63 23.26 14.10
CA ILE A 489 -27.95 22.95 15.49
C ILE A 489 -29.45 23.16 15.69
N ARG A 490 -30.20 22.06 15.75
CA ARG A 490 -31.66 22.10 15.90
C ARG A 490 -32.08 22.71 17.24
N ASN A 491 -33.13 23.53 17.22
CA ASN A 491 -33.74 24.14 18.43
C ASN A 491 -32.74 24.93 19.30
N ALA A 492 -31.73 25.56 18.69
CA ALA A 492 -30.71 26.30 19.42
C ALA A 492 -31.25 27.61 20.03
N GLN A 493 -32.28 28.23 19.42
CA GLN A 493 -32.80 29.53 19.86
C GLN A 493 -33.89 29.44 20.93
N THR A 494 -34.48 28.27 21.18
CA THR A 494 -35.50 28.06 22.22
C THR A 494 -34.93 27.87 23.63
N ALA A 495 -33.61 27.79 23.80
CA ALA A 495 -32.93 27.64 25.09
C ALA A 495 -32.49 28.96 25.76
N ARG A 496 -32.89 30.12 25.20
CA ARG A 496 -32.71 31.44 25.82
C ARG A 496 -34.05 31.93 26.37
N TYR A 497 -34.45 31.46 27.54
CA TYR A 497 -35.49 32.09 28.37
C TYR A 497 -35.05 32.07 29.83
#